data_AF-A0A925G2P8-F1
#
_entry.id   AF-A0A925G2P8-F1
#
_cell.length_a   1.000
_cell.length_b   1.000
_cell.length_c   1.000
_cell.angle_alpha   90.00
_cell.angle_beta   90.00
_cell.angle_gamma   90.00
#
_symmetry.space_group_name_H-M   'P 1'
#
loop_
_entity.id
_entity.type
_entity.pdbx_description
1 polymer ?
#
loop_
_entity_poly.entity_id
_entity_poly.type
_entity_poly.pdbx_seq_one_letter_code
_entity_poly.pdbx_strand_id
1 'polypeptide(L)'
;MSEDLDKDIPENTLLRAQASGSSGLARELRPALVFLRGELLAVPIPLERDEVILGRALEADVRVNDARASRLHARINTERDPATGETRYRITDLGSTNGTIVNGQLITEYFLQDGDKLFIGEHLLRFDLLDEIDREFQRQIHRLLVHDELTGLLTSKSFFSELRRESARAEFEARPFCVLMMDIDHFKMVNDTYGHLTGSQTLEEVGARITHALRAGDVAARFGGEEFAAFLLDADLAQGLVAAERVRTAVEQHAFTVTRQQSAGGLQTHRITISIGVASFPDDARDPIELIELADTALYRAKRSGRNRVCAYRPAPATVTDGTEPLPPRRE
;
A
#
# COMPACT_ATOMS: atom_id res chain seq x y z
N MET A 1 -2.32 73.62 7.34
CA MET A 1 -2.05 72.86 8.57
C MET A 1 -2.62 71.48 8.36
N SER A 2 -1.75 70.46 8.44
CA SER A 2 -2.01 69.04 8.76
C SER A 2 -2.97 68.26 7.85
N GLU A 3 -2.78 67.00 7.46
CA GLU A 3 -1.78 65.91 7.62
C GLU A 3 -2.37 64.74 6.77
N ASP A 4 -1.63 64.16 5.83
CA ASP A 4 -1.03 62.80 5.84
C ASP A 4 -1.90 61.58 5.44
N LEU A 5 -1.20 60.62 4.82
CA LEU A 5 -1.48 59.17 4.58
C LEU A 5 -1.76 58.69 3.14
N ASP A 6 -0.71 58.71 2.32
CA ASP A 6 0.12 57.53 1.93
C ASP A 6 -0.55 56.13 1.84
N LYS A 7 -0.60 55.53 0.64
CA LYS A 7 0.27 54.37 0.23
C LYS A 7 -0.17 53.66 -1.07
N ASP A 8 0.70 53.83 -2.06
CA ASP A 8 1.15 52.94 -3.14
C ASP A 8 0.52 51.55 -3.35
N ILE A 9 0.02 51.34 -4.57
CA ILE A 9 0.09 50.07 -5.30
C ILE A 9 0.70 50.38 -6.68
N PRO A 10 1.94 49.95 -7.00
CA PRO A 10 2.46 50.15 -8.34
C PRO A 10 1.98 49.04 -9.29
N GLU A 11 1.29 49.45 -10.34
CA GLU A 11 1.05 48.68 -11.56
C GLU A 11 2.40 48.24 -12.16
N ASN A 12 2.53 46.94 -12.40
CA ASN A 12 3.78 46.35 -12.86
C ASN A 12 3.99 46.62 -14.36
N THR A 13 4.99 47.44 -14.63
CA THR A 13 5.59 47.80 -15.92
C THR A 13 5.83 46.58 -16.82
N LEU A 14 5.14 46.58 -17.96
CA LEU A 14 5.41 45.72 -19.12
C LEU A 14 6.83 45.98 -19.66
N LEU A 15 7.78 45.17 -19.23
CA LEU A 15 9.10 45.06 -19.85
C LEU A 15 9.08 43.95 -20.91
N ARG A 16 9.06 44.39 -22.17
CA ARG A 16 9.53 43.61 -23.32
C ARG A 16 11.00 43.21 -23.07
N ALA A 17 11.25 41.93 -22.82
CA ALA A 17 12.57 41.33 -22.90
C ALA A 17 12.51 40.10 -23.82
N GLN A 18 12.95 40.34 -25.05
CA GLN A 18 13.75 39.46 -25.92
C GLN A 18 13.50 37.94 -25.84
N ALA A 19 12.91 37.44 -26.92
CA ALA A 19 13.10 36.08 -27.39
C ALA A 19 14.58 35.86 -27.76
N SER A 20 15.32 35.19 -26.87
CA SER A 20 16.56 34.52 -27.21
C SER A 20 16.92 33.51 -26.13
N GLY A 21 16.73 32.22 -26.45
CA GLY A 21 17.49 31.12 -25.87
C GLY A 21 17.15 30.70 -24.45
N SER A 22 15.95 30.16 -24.22
CA SER A 22 15.80 29.08 -23.25
C SER A 22 15.79 27.77 -24.02
N SER A 23 16.89 27.03 -23.97
CA SER A 23 16.81 25.57 -24.12
C SER A 23 15.99 25.08 -22.92
N GLY A 24 14.67 25.08 -23.06
CA GLY A 24 13.83 24.35 -22.13
C GLY A 24 14.37 22.93 -22.10
N LEU A 25 14.74 22.43 -20.91
CA LEU A 25 14.97 21.00 -20.76
C LEU A 25 13.73 20.34 -21.38
N ALA A 26 13.92 19.64 -22.49
CA ALA A 26 12.85 18.87 -23.08
C ALA A 26 12.32 17.97 -21.96
N ARG A 27 11.07 18.18 -21.55
CA ARG A 27 10.45 17.33 -20.54
C ARG A 27 10.53 15.91 -21.06
N GLU A 28 11.34 15.08 -20.41
CA GLU A 28 11.49 13.69 -20.79
C GLU A 28 10.21 12.96 -20.40
N LEU A 29 9.27 12.88 -21.35
CA LEU A 29 8.01 12.19 -21.17
C LEU A 29 8.25 10.68 -21.23
N ARG A 30 7.78 9.97 -20.20
CA ARG A 30 7.88 8.51 -20.11
C ARG A 30 6.51 7.86 -20.23
N PRO A 31 6.38 6.84 -21.07
CA PRO A 31 5.10 6.15 -21.27
C PRO A 31 4.75 5.30 -20.05
N ALA A 32 3.49 5.33 -19.65
CA ALA A 32 2.95 4.46 -18.63
C ALA A 32 1.52 4.03 -18.93
N LEU A 33 1.13 2.88 -18.39
CA LEU A 33 -0.26 2.45 -18.35
C LEU A 33 -0.79 2.57 -16.92
N VAL A 34 -1.94 3.23 -16.78
CA VAL A 34 -2.63 3.39 -15.49
C VAL A 34 -3.92 2.59 -15.52
N PHE A 35 -4.09 1.66 -14.58
CA PHE A 35 -5.37 0.98 -14.41
C PHE A 35 -6.40 1.94 -13.81
N LEU A 36 -7.55 2.10 -14.48
CA LEU A 36 -8.65 2.94 -14.02
C LEU A 36 -9.66 2.18 -13.17
N ARG A 37 -9.53 0.85 -13.05
CA ARG A 37 -10.36 -0.04 -12.22
C ARG A 37 -9.54 -1.25 -11.75
N GLY A 38 -9.92 -1.83 -10.60
CA GLY A 38 -9.34 -3.07 -10.06
C GLY A 38 -8.27 -2.84 -8.97
N GLU A 39 -7.46 -3.87 -8.72
CA GLU A 39 -6.46 -3.89 -7.64
C GLU A 39 -5.26 -2.97 -7.89
N LEU A 40 -4.92 -2.72 -9.16
CA LEU A 40 -3.81 -1.83 -9.57
C LEU A 40 -4.25 -0.37 -9.80
N LEU A 41 -5.41 0.02 -9.26
CA LEU A 41 -5.98 1.36 -9.46
C LEU A 41 -4.95 2.44 -9.16
N ALA A 42 -4.75 3.35 -10.12
CA ALA A 42 -3.88 4.52 -10.00
C ALA A 42 -2.38 4.24 -9.82
N VAL A 43 -1.91 3.01 -10.09
CA VAL A 43 -0.47 2.71 -10.19
C VAL A 43 -0.04 2.86 -11.65
N PRO A 44 0.86 3.80 -11.98
CA PRO A 44 1.46 3.85 -13.31
C PRO A 44 2.42 2.68 -13.48
N ILE A 45 2.20 1.89 -14.53
CA ILE A 45 3.10 0.81 -14.96
C ILE A 45 3.98 1.38 -16.07
N PRO A 46 5.28 1.62 -15.82
CA PRO A 46 6.18 2.18 -16.82
C PRO A 46 6.35 1.21 -18.00
N LEU A 47 6.34 1.72 -19.22
CA LEU A 47 6.64 0.95 -20.42
C LEU A 47 8.13 1.10 -20.74
N GLU A 48 8.99 0.36 -20.02
CA GLU A 48 10.45 0.51 -20.10
C GLU A 48 11.08 -0.22 -21.30
N ARG A 49 10.32 -1.10 -21.96
CA ARG A 49 10.79 -1.91 -23.08
C ARG A 49 10.29 -1.34 -24.40
N ASP A 50 11.06 -1.56 -25.47
CA ASP A 50 10.63 -1.23 -26.83
C ASP A 50 9.42 -2.06 -27.30
N GLU A 51 9.22 -3.21 -26.67
CA GLU A 51 8.06 -4.07 -26.87
C GLU A 51 7.50 -4.47 -25.50
N VAL A 52 6.22 -4.18 -25.29
CA VAL A 52 5.48 -4.53 -24.07
C VAL A 52 4.22 -5.31 -24.44
N ILE A 53 4.06 -6.51 -23.90
CA ILE A 53 2.92 -7.39 -24.13
C ILE A 53 1.90 -7.26 -23.00
N LEU A 54 0.64 -7.06 -23.36
CA LEU A 54 -0.50 -7.05 -22.45
C LEU A 54 -1.26 -8.36 -22.59
N GLY A 55 -1.67 -8.98 -21.49
CA GLY A 55 -2.51 -10.18 -21.53
C GLY A 55 -2.66 -10.88 -20.18
N ARG A 56 -3.43 -11.97 -20.13
CA ARG A 56 -3.65 -12.70 -18.87
C ARG A 56 -2.57 -13.72 -18.51
N ALA A 57 -1.67 -14.04 -19.45
CA ALA A 57 -0.62 -15.00 -19.20
C ALA A 57 0.43 -14.45 -18.22
N LEU A 58 1.11 -15.35 -17.51
CA LEU A 58 2.21 -14.97 -16.61
C LEU A 58 3.40 -14.38 -17.38
N GLU A 59 3.54 -14.75 -18.65
CA GLU A 59 4.61 -14.29 -19.53
C GLU A 59 4.38 -12.86 -20.09
N ALA A 60 3.18 -12.29 -19.92
CA ALA A 60 2.88 -10.93 -20.37
C ALA A 60 3.55 -9.88 -19.47
N ASP A 61 4.13 -8.84 -20.06
CA ASP A 61 4.77 -7.74 -19.32
C ASP A 61 3.76 -6.98 -18.45
N VAL A 62 2.55 -6.73 -18.97
CA VAL A 62 1.43 -6.13 -18.24
C VAL A 62 0.31 -7.16 -18.10
N ARG A 63 0.23 -7.74 -16.92
CA ARG A 63 -0.75 -8.79 -16.64
C ARG A 63 -2.14 -8.22 -16.37
N VAL A 64 -3.12 -8.69 -17.13
CA VAL A 64 -4.54 -8.40 -16.94
C VAL A 64 -5.21 -9.68 -16.45
N ASN A 65 -5.51 -9.75 -15.14
CA ASN A 65 -6.06 -10.98 -14.52
C ASN A 65 -7.57 -11.14 -14.82
N ASP A 66 -7.89 -11.38 -16.09
CA ASP A 66 -9.25 -11.48 -16.61
C ASP A 66 -9.36 -12.64 -17.60
N ALA A 67 -10.35 -13.51 -17.38
CA ALA A 67 -10.63 -14.64 -18.26
C ALA A 67 -11.05 -14.21 -19.68
N ARG A 68 -11.61 -13.00 -19.84
CA ARG A 68 -11.95 -12.40 -21.14
C ARG A 68 -10.75 -11.80 -21.85
N ALA A 69 -9.61 -11.64 -21.19
CA ALA A 69 -8.38 -11.28 -21.88
C ALA A 69 -7.73 -12.54 -22.49
N SER A 70 -7.27 -12.44 -23.74
CA SER A 70 -6.36 -13.43 -24.31
C SER A 70 -5.06 -13.53 -23.51
N ARG A 71 -4.39 -14.70 -23.62
CA ARG A 71 -3.10 -14.95 -22.96
C ARG A 71 -2.07 -13.87 -23.29
N LEU A 72 -1.87 -13.64 -24.58
CA LEU A 72 -1.18 -12.48 -25.15
C LEU A 72 -2.25 -11.76 -25.97
N HIS A 73 -2.66 -10.57 -25.52
CA HIS A 73 -3.85 -9.89 -26.02
C HIS A 73 -3.49 -8.77 -26.99
N ALA A 74 -2.58 -7.90 -26.56
CA ALA A 74 -2.12 -6.77 -27.33
C ALA A 74 -0.64 -6.55 -27.08
N ARG A 75 -0.01 -5.83 -28.00
CA ARG A 75 1.39 -5.41 -27.89
C ARG A 75 1.47 -3.90 -28.07
N ILE A 76 2.28 -3.24 -27.25
CA ILE A 76 2.70 -1.85 -27.46
C ILE A 76 4.16 -1.86 -27.91
N ASN A 77 4.43 -1.27 -29.07
CA ASN A 77 5.77 -1.04 -29.58
C ASN A 77 6.15 0.45 -29.49
N THR A 78 7.37 0.70 -29.05
CA THR A 78 8.00 2.02 -29.09
C THR A 78 8.67 2.19 -30.45
N GLU A 79 8.26 3.22 -31.19
CA GLU A 79 8.76 3.53 -32.52
C GLU A 79 9.34 4.93 -32.55
N ARG A 80 10.45 5.10 -33.25
CA ARG A 80 11.04 6.43 -33.45
C ARG A 80 10.77 6.88 -34.87
N ASP A 81 10.07 8.00 -35.02
CA ASP A 81 9.84 8.62 -36.32
C ASP A 81 11.21 9.03 -36.90
N PRO A 82 11.63 8.47 -38.05
CA PRO A 82 12.94 8.76 -38.61
C PRO A 82 13.05 10.17 -39.19
N ALA A 83 11.93 10.83 -39.49
CA ALA A 83 11.91 12.19 -40.03
C ALA A 83 11.91 13.26 -38.93
N THR A 84 11.18 13.04 -37.84
CA THR A 84 11.06 14.02 -36.74
C THR A 84 11.93 13.69 -35.53
N GLY A 85 12.39 12.45 -35.39
CA GLY A 85 13.07 11.93 -34.20
C GLY A 85 12.15 11.72 -33.01
N GLU A 86 10.84 11.92 -33.18
CA GLU A 86 9.82 11.79 -32.14
C GLU A 86 9.56 10.32 -31.82
N THR A 87 9.45 10.01 -30.53
CA THR A 87 9.04 8.67 -30.06
C THR A 87 7.52 8.57 -30.08
N ARG A 88 6.99 7.54 -30.73
CA ARG A 88 5.56 7.20 -30.81
C ARG A 88 5.32 5.78 -30.30
N TYR A 89 4.10 5.51 -29.87
CA TYR A 89 3.73 4.22 -29.30
C TYR A 89 2.60 3.61 -30.11
N ARG A 90 2.82 2.45 -30.72
CA ARG A 90 1.80 1.74 -31.48
C ARG A 90 1.28 0.56 -30.67
N ILE A 91 -0.02 0.51 -30.42
CA ILE A 91 -0.68 -0.69 -29.95
C ILE A 91 -1.16 -1.54 -31.13
N THR A 92 -0.93 -2.85 -31.05
CA THR A 92 -1.36 -3.86 -32.03
C THR A 92 -2.12 -4.96 -31.31
N ASP A 93 -3.32 -5.31 -31.80
CA ASP A 93 -4.07 -6.49 -31.34
C ASP A 93 -3.38 -7.78 -31.83
N LEU A 94 -3.20 -8.75 -30.95
CA LEU A 94 -2.51 -10.01 -31.26
C LEU A 94 -3.47 -11.14 -31.64
N GLY A 95 -4.59 -10.82 -32.30
CA GLY A 95 -5.64 -11.79 -32.61
C GLY A 95 -6.41 -12.18 -31.36
N SER A 96 -6.70 -11.21 -30.50
CA SER A 96 -7.38 -11.47 -29.24
C SER A 96 -8.83 -11.91 -29.46
N THR A 97 -9.38 -12.71 -28.54
CA THR A 97 -10.73 -13.28 -28.72
C THR A 97 -11.83 -12.22 -28.70
N ASN A 98 -11.65 -11.16 -27.90
CA ASN A 98 -12.65 -10.11 -27.71
C ASN A 98 -12.23 -8.78 -28.37
N GLY A 99 -11.09 -8.75 -29.05
CA GLY A 99 -10.51 -7.56 -29.65
C GLY A 99 -9.92 -6.57 -28.64
N THR A 100 -8.96 -5.78 -29.10
CA THR A 100 -8.44 -4.62 -28.39
C THR A 100 -9.26 -3.38 -28.75
N ILE A 101 -9.67 -2.60 -27.76
CA ILE A 101 -10.47 -1.38 -27.97
C ILE A 101 -9.69 -0.16 -27.48
N VAL A 102 -9.60 0.88 -28.31
CA VAL A 102 -9.06 2.19 -27.93
C VAL A 102 -10.14 3.26 -28.12
N ASN A 103 -10.42 4.03 -27.08
CA ASN A 103 -11.44 5.08 -27.07
C ASN A 103 -12.82 4.64 -27.60
N GLY A 104 -13.20 3.38 -27.34
CA GLY A 104 -14.48 2.79 -27.76
C GLY A 104 -14.49 2.20 -29.16
N GLN A 105 -13.37 2.21 -29.88
CA GLN A 105 -13.23 1.60 -31.20
C GLN A 105 -12.35 0.34 -31.16
N LEU A 106 -12.80 -0.74 -31.80
CA LEU A 106 -11.97 -1.93 -32.02
C LEU A 106 -10.82 -1.58 -32.97
N ILE A 107 -9.61 -1.98 -32.61
CA ILE A 107 -8.40 -1.71 -33.39
C ILE A 107 -7.72 -3.02 -33.79
N THR A 108 -7.05 -2.98 -34.95
CA THR A 108 -5.99 -3.93 -35.28
C THR A 108 -4.64 -3.32 -34.92
N GLU A 109 -4.45 -2.05 -35.28
CA GLU A 109 -3.29 -1.23 -34.90
C GLU A 109 -3.74 0.21 -34.64
N TYR A 110 -3.08 0.90 -33.71
CA TYR A 110 -3.38 2.29 -33.36
C TYR A 110 -2.16 2.99 -32.75
N PHE A 111 -1.90 4.25 -33.12
CA PHE A 111 -0.86 5.07 -32.48
C PHE A 111 -1.45 5.79 -31.27
N LEU A 112 -0.99 5.41 -30.08
CA LEU A 112 -1.47 5.94 -28.80
C LEU A 112 -1.06 7.40 -28.60
N GLN A 113 -2.00 8.15 -28.04
CA GLN A 113 -1.84 9.52 -27.58
C GLN A 113 -2.05 9.59 -26.07
N ASP A 114 -1.44 10.60 -25.45
CA ASP A 114 -1.61 10.85 -24.02
C ASP A 114 -3.10 10.98 -23.64
N GLY A 115 -3.52 10.23 -22.62
CA GLY A 115 -4.89 10.17 -22.14
C GLY A 115 -5.80 9.12 -22.81
N ASP A 116 -5.30 8.37 -23.81
CA ASP A 116 -6.07 7.34 -24.50
C ASP A 116 -6.53 6.23 -23.56
N LYS A 117 -7.77 5.77 -23.77
CA LYS A 117 -8.39 4.72 -22.95
C LYS A 117 -8.41 3.40 -23.69
N LEU A 118 -7.80 2.38 -23.09
CA LEU A 118 -7.69 1.04 -23.65
C LEU A 118 -8.58 0.07 -22.88
N PHE A 119 -9.33 -0.77 -23.58
CA PHE A 119 -9.96 -1.95 -22.98
C PHE A 119 -9.24 -3.22 -23.44
N ILE A 120 -8.84 -4.02 -22.47
CA ILE A 120 -8.26 -5.36 -22.64
C ILE A 120 -9.11 -6.31 -21.79
N GLY A 121 -10.00 -7.07 -22.43
CA GLY A 121 -11.08 -7.77 -21.70
C GLY A 121 -12.05 -6.76 -21.07
N GLU A 122 -12.29 -6.86 -19.76
CA GLU A 122 -13.10 -5.92 -18.97
C GLU A 122 -12.27 -4.81 -18.31
N HIS A 123 -10.93 -4.87 -18.40
CA HIS A 123 -10.06 -3.90 -17.76
C HIS A 123 -9.92 -2.64 -18.60
N LEU A 124 -10.17 -1.50 -17.96
CA LEU A 124 -9.96 -0.18 -18.50
C LEU A 124 -8.61 0.38 -18.03
N LEU A 125 -7.73 0.63 -19.00
CA LEU A 125 -6.42 1.26 -18.80
C LEU A 125 -6.42 2.63 -19.46
N ARG A 126 -5.53 3.51 -19.01
CA ARG A 126 -5.20 4.77 -19.68
C ARG A 126 -3.72 4.80 -20.02
N PHE A 127 -3.39 5.20 -21.25
CA PHE A 127 -2.02 5.46 -21.66
C PHE A 127 -1.68 6.92 -21.32
N ASP A 128 -0.64 7.10 -20.52
CA ASP A 128 -0.17 8.44 -20.12
C ASP A 128 1.29 8.63 -20.52
N LEU A 129 1.63 9.85 -20.94
CA LEU A 129 3.00 10.33 -21.12
C LEU A 129 3.35 11.23 -19.94
N LEU A 130 4.11 10.67 -18.99
CA LEU A 130 4.34 11.31 -17.70
C LEU A 130 5.70 11.98 -17.66
N ASP A 131 5.75 13.24 -17.24
CA ASP A 131 7.02 13.88 -16.89
C ASP A 131 7.48 13.50 -15.46
N GLU A 132 8.61 14.05 -15.01
CA GLU A 132 9.13 13.76 -13.67
C GLU A 132 8.20 14.26 -12.54
N ILE A 133 7.51 15.39 -12.76
CA ILE A 133 6.57 15.97 -11.80
C ILE A 133 5.32 15.08 -11.71
N ASP A 134 4.78 14.64 -12.86
CA ASP A 134 3.63 13.74 -12.91
C ASP A 134 3.93 12.42 -12.21
N ARG A 135 5.12 11.86 -12.44
CA ARG A 135 5.56 10.62 -11.78
C ARG A 135 5.68 10.80 -10.27
N GLU A 136 6.22 11.91 -9.79
CA GLU A 136 6.30 12.18 -8.36
C GLU A 136 4.91 12.36 -7.75
N PHE A 137 4.03 13.11 -8.41
CA PHE A 137 2.65 13.27 -7.99
C PHE A 137 1.91 11.93 -7.90
N GLN A 138 2.05 11.07 -8.91
CA GLN A 138 1.46 9.73 -8.89
C GLN A 138 2.04 8.83 -7.80
N ARG A 139 3.35 8.90 -7.53
CA ARG A 139 3.96 8.20 -6.37
C ARG A 139 3.35 8.67 -5.05
N GLN A 140 3.13 9.97 -4.90
CA GLN A 140 2.48 10.52 -3.71
C GLN A 140 1.05 10.02 -3.57
N ILE A 141 0.23 10.11 -4.64
CA ILE A 141 -1.14 9.59 -4.64
C ILE A 141 -1.16 8.09 -4.30
N HIS A 142 -0.27 7.31 -4.90
CA HIS A 142 -0.15 5.89 -4.60
C HIS A 142 0.18 5.65 -3.12
N ARG A 143 1.13 6.41 -2.55
CA ARG A 143 1.48 6.30 -1.14
C ARG A 143 0.29 6.58 -0.22
N LEU A 144 -0.55 7.56 -0.55
CA LEU A 144 -1.77 7.89 0.20
C LEU A 144 -2.84 6.80 0.11
N LEU A 145 -2.90 6.07 -1.00
CA LEU A 145 -3.81 4.92 -1.15
C LEU A 145 -3.29 3.69 -0.40
N VAL A 146 -1.97 3.50 -0.41
CA VAL A 146 -1.33 2.29 0.11
C VAL A 146 -1.13 2.35 1.62
N HIS A 147 -0.73 3.50 2.15
CA HIS A 147 -0.36 3.68 3.54
C HIS A 147 -1.35 4.57 4.30
N ASP A 148 -1.59 4.23 5.57
CA ASP A 148 -2.29 5.08 6.52
C ASP A 148 -1.42 6.28 6.87
N GLU A 149 -1.96 7.49 6.69
CA GLU A 149 -1.23 8.75 6.87
C GLU A 149 -0.74 8.95 8.30
N LEU A 150 -1.46 8.41 9.29
CA LEU A 150 -1.14 8.61 10.71
C LEU A 150 -0.01 7.69 11.18
N THR A 151 -0.03 6.43 10.76
CA THR A 151 0.87 5.40 11.30
C THR A 151 1.98 5.00 10.33
N GLY A 152 1.85 5.34 9.05
CA GLY A 152 2.74 4.89 7.97
C GLY A 152 2.62 3.41 7.61
N LEU A 153 1.81 2.64 8.35
CA LEU A 153 1.49 1.25 8.03
C LEU A 153 0.62 1.15 6.79
N LEU A 154 0.39 -0.06 6.27
CA LEU A 154 -0.57 -0.24 5.19
C LEU A 154 -1.99 0.16 5.63
N THR A 155 -2.79 0.62 4.68
CA THR A 155 -4.25 0.70 4.85
C THR A 155 -4.84 -0.70 4.88
N SER A 156 -6.00 -0.87 5.51
CA SER A 156 -6.76 -2.13 5.50
C SER A 156 -6.99 -2.67 4.08
N LYS A 157 -7.31 -1.79 3.12
CA LYS A 157 -7.49 -2.17 1.71
C LYS A 157 -6.22 -2.80 1.13
N SER A 158 -5.07 -2.17 1.35
CA SER A 158 -3.78 -2.67 0.87
C SER A 158 -3.41 -3.99 1.56
N PHE A 159 -3.65 -4.09 2.86
CA PHE A 159 -3.43 -5.32 3.62
C PHE A 159 -4.16 -6.53 3.02
N PHE A 160 -5.45 -6.39 2.70
CA PHE A 160 -6.22 -7.45 2.06
C PHE A 160 -5.70 -7.83 0.67
N SER A 161 -5.27 -6.84 -0.11
CA SER A 161 -4.68 -7.07 -1.45
C SER A 161 -3.39 -7.89 -1.35
N GLU A 162 -2.48 -7.46 -0.47
CA GLU A 162 -1.21 -8.12 -0.20
C GLU A 162 -1.43 -9.54 0.35
N LEU A 163 -2.31 -9.69 1.34
CA LEU A 163 -2.60 -10.99 1.96
C LEU A 163 -3.15 -11.98 0.94
N ARG A 164 -4.09 -11.57 0.07
CA ARG A 164 -4.62 -12.44 -1.00
C ARG A 164 -3.52 -12.93 -1.93
N ARG A 165 -2.64 -12.03 -2.35
CA ARG A 165 -1.52 -12.37 -3.24
C ARG A 165 -0.56 -13.36 -2.57
N GLU A 166 -0.16 -13.09 -1.34
CA GLU A 166 0.78 -13.96 -0.62
C GLU A 166 0.15 -15.29 -0.22
N SER A 167 -1.16 -15.34 0.06
CA SER A 167 -1.88 -16.61 0.35
C SER A 167 -1.88 -17.54 -0.85
N ALA A 168 -2.12 -17.01 -2.06
CA ALA A 168 -2.05 -17.80 -3.29
C ALA A 168 -0.64 -18.36 -3.54
N ARG A 169 0.40 -17.57 -3.22
CA ARG A 169 1.79 -18.00 -3.30
C ARG A 169 2.13 -19.06 -2.24
N ALA A 170 1.70 -18.85 -1.01
CA ALA A 170 1.92 -19.76 0.12
C ALA A 170 1.28 -21.13 -0.11
N GLU A 171 0.05 -21.17 -0.67
CA GLU A 171 -0.62 -22.42 -1.07
C GLU A 171 0.20 -23.17 -2.13
N PHE A 172 0.69 -22.47 -3.15
CA PHE A 172 1.48 -23.07 -4.23
C PHE A 172 2.84 -23.61 -3.74
N GLU A 173 3.53 -22.85 -2.88
CA GLU A 173 4.85 -23.21 -2.35
C GLU A 173 4.78 -24.08 -1.08
N ALA A 174 3.57 -24.41 -0.60
CA ALA A 174 3.32 -25.11 0.65
C ALA A 174 4.05 -24.47 1.87
N ARG A 175 4.03 -23.14 1.96
CA ARG A 175 4.67 -22.39 3.05
C ARG A 175 3.65 -21.88 4.07
N PRO A 176 3.87 -22.08 5.38
CA PRO A 176 2.97 -21.54 6.39
C PRO A 176 3.16 -20.04 6.56
N PHE A 177 2.08 -19.36 6.97
CA PHE A 177 2.13 -17.98 7.43
C PHE A 177 1.11 -17.77 8.55
N CYS A 178 1.28 -16.72 9.35
CA CYS A 178 0.31 -16.36 10.39
C CYS A 178 -0.33 -15.00 10.12
N VAL A 179 -1.58 -14.83 10.54
CA VAL A 179 -2.30 -13.55 10.61
C VAL A 179 -2.50 -13.17 12.06
N LEU A 180 -2.20 -11.90 12.36
CA LEU A 180 -2.38 -11.28 13.67
C LEU A 180 -3.45 -10.19 13.54
N MET A 181 -4.45 -10.24 14.42
CA MET A 181 -5.41 -9.15 14.65
C MET A 181 -5.13 -8.53 16.02
N MET A 182 -5.05 -7.21 16.08
CA MET A 182 -4.56 -6.49 17.25
C MET A 182 -5.45 -5.28 17.55
N ASP A 183 -5.66 -4.98 18.82
CA ASP A 183 -6.46 -3.82 19.25
C ASP A 183 -5.92 -3.25 20.56
N ILE A 184 -5.82 -1.91 20.60
CA ILE A 184 -5.34 -1.18 21.76
C ILE A 184 -6.39 -1.24 22.88
N ASP A 185 -5.97 -1.78 24.02
CA ASP A 185 -6.83 -1.92 25.17
C ASP A 185 -7.22 -0.54 25.73
N HIS A 186 -8.53 -0.32 25.84
CA HIS A 186 -9.10 0.89 26.43
C HIS A 186 -8.70 2.20 25.75
N PHE A 187 -8.45 2.19 24.44
CA PHE A 187 -8.03 3.39 23.70
C PHE A 187 -8.96 4.60 23.85
N LYS A 188 -10.28 4.36 23.98
CA LYS A 188 -11.26 5.43 24.27
C LYS A 188 -10.87 6.24 25.53
N MET A 189 -10.36 5.60 26.58
CA MET A 189 -9.94 6.30 27.80
C MET A 189 -8.76 7.26 27.55
N VAL A 190 -7.87 6.94 26.60
CA VAL A 190 -6.78 7.85 26.20
C VAL A 190 -7.36 9.12 25.58
N ASN A 191 -8.31 8.97 24.64
CA ASN A 191 -8.98 10.11 24.02
C ASN A 191 -9.77 10.93 25.05
N ASP A 192 -10.53 10.27 25.92
CA ASP A 192 -11.37 10.93 26.92
C ASP A 192 -10.51 11.67 27.98
N THR A 193 -9.32 11.16 28.30
CA THR A 193 -8.43 11.73 29.35
C THR A 193 -7.49 12.80 28.80
N TYR A 194 -6.90 12.56 27.62
CA TYR A 194 -5.81 13.38 27.07
C TYR A 194 -6.16 14.11 25.77
N GLY A 195 -7.35 13.87 25.22
CA GLY A 195 -7.82 14.45 23.97
C GLY A 195 -7.32 13.70 22.73
N HIS A 196 -8.02 13.93 21.60
CA HIS A 196 -7.76 13.24 20.34
C HIS A 196 -6.35 13.45 19.77
N LEU A 197 -5.70 14.58 20.07
CA LEU A 197 -4.33 14.81 19.60
C LEU A 197 -3.34 13.83 20.23
N THR A 198 -3.48 13.57 21.54
CA THR A 198 -2.72 12.52 22.23
C THR A 198 -3.11 11.14 21.73
N GLY A 199 -4.40 10.90 21.49
CA GLY A 199 -4.85 9.63 20.89
C GLY A 199 -4.22 9.35 19.53
N SER A 200 -4.18 10.34 18.63
CA SER A 200 -3.52 10.22 17.33
C SER A 200 -2.03 9.93 17.46
N GLN A 201 -1.32 10.66 18.33
CA GLN A 201 0.09 10.39 18.61
C GLN A 201 0.31 8.98 19.18
N THR A 202 -0.58 8.53 20.05
CA THR A 202 -0.53 7.17 20.62
C THR A 202 -0.64 6.11 19.52
N LEU A 203 -1.52 6.30 18.54
CA LEU A 203 -1.66 5.39 17.39
C LEU A 203 -0.40 5.37 16.52
N GLU A 204 0.19 6.55 16.26
CA GLU A 204 1.46 6.67 15.52
C GLU A 204 2.58 5.91 16.25
N GLU A 205 2.72 6.13 17.56
CA GLU A 205 3.73 5.45 18.38
C GLU A 205 3.51 3.93 18.41
N VAL A 206 2.27 3.46 18.53
CA VAL A 206 1.92 2.02 18.44
C VAL A 206 2.30 1.45 17.08
N GLY A 207 1.97 2.12 15.99
CA GLY A 207 2.36 1.69 14.64
C GLY A 207 3.88 1.54 14.48
N ALA A 208 4.65 2.47 15.06
CA ALA A 208 6.10 2.37 15.10
C ALA A 208 6.60 1.19 15.98
N ARG A 209 5.94 0.91 17.12
CA ARG A 209 6.28 -0.25 17.96
C ARG A 209 6.03 -1.57 17.23
N ILE A 210 4.89 -1.68 16.54
CA ILE A 210 4.55 -2.86 15.73
C ILE A 210 5.63 -3.06 14.65
N THR A 211 5.93 -2.02 13.86
CA THR A 211 6.94 -2.11 12.78
C THR A 211 8.30 -2.58 13.30
N HIS A 212 8.80 -2.02 14.40
CA HIS A 212 10.10 -2.42 14.97
C HIS A 212 10.10 -3.81 15.59
N ALA A 213 8.94 -4.29 16.04
CA ALA A 213 8.79 -5.62 16.60
C ALA A 213 8.62 -6.70 15.52
N LEU A 214 8.33 -6.36 14.27
CA LEU A 214 8.23 -7.32 13.18
C LEU A 214 9.57 -7.44 12.43
N ARG A 215 9.80 -8.58 11.74
CA ARG A 215 11.02 -8.74 10.92
C ARG A 215 10.83 -8.10 9.56
N ALA A 216 11.95 -7.87 8.87
CA ALA A 216 11.92 -7.44 7.48
C ALA A 216 11.14 -8.46 6.62
N GLY A 217 10.16 -7.97 5.84
CA GLY A 217 9.30 -8.79 4.99
C GLY A 217 7.97 -9.20 5.62
N ASP A 218 7.81 -9.08 6.94
CA ASP A 218 6.49 -9.12 7.54
C ASP A 218 5.72 -7.83 7.17
N VAL A 219 4.39 -7.93 7.12
CA VAL A 219 3.53 -6.83 6.71
C VAL A 219 2.60 -6.44 7.85
N ALA A 220 2.51 -5.14 8.13
CA ALA A 220 1.59 -4.58 9.12
C ALA A 220 0.71 -3.48 8.51
N ALA A 221 -0.50 -3.37 9.05
CA ALA A 221 -1.52 -2.45 8.61
C ALA A 221 -2.27 -1.83 9.78
N ARG A 222 -2.77 -0.61 9.59
CA ARG A 222 -3.85 -0.08 10.41
C ARG A 222 -5.17 -0.54 9.80
N PHE A 223 -5.87 -1.40 10.53
CA PHE A 223 -7.05 -2.09 10.03
C PHE A 223 -8.30 -1.20 10.11
N GLY A 224 -8.40 -0.37 11.16
CA GLY A 224 -9.44 0.64 11.33
C GLY A 224 -9.47 1.18 12.75
N GLY A 225 -9.71 2.49 12.95
CA GLY A 225 -9.75 3.07 14.29
C GLY A 225 -8.45 2.83 15.07
N GLU A 226 -8.54 2.06 16.15
CA GLU A 226 -7.46 1.57 17.03
C GLU A 226 -7.01 0.12 16.75
N GLU A 227 -7.52 -0.49 15.70
CA GLU A 227 -7.23 -1.86 15.29
C GLU A 227 -6.07 -1.92 14.29
N PHE A 228 -5.22 -2.91 14.47
CA PHE A 228 -4.06 -3.19 13.63
C PHE A 228 -4.09 -4.65 13.19
N ALA A 229 -3.48 -4.93 12.04
CA ALA A 229 -3.32 -6.27 11.53
C ALA A 229 -1.88 -6.50 11.06
N ALA A 230 -1.43 -7.75 11.10
CA ALA A 230 -0.17 -8.14 10.48
C ALA A 230 -0.29 -9.54 9.87
N PHE A 231 0.54 -9.84 8.87
CA PHE A 231 0.79 -11.21 8.46
C PHE A 231 2.29 -11.50 8.38
N LEU A 232 2.67 -12.70 8.80
CA LEU A 232 4.04 -13.14 8.99
C LEU A 232 4.30 -14.28 8.00
N LEU A 233 4.96 -13.96 6.90
CA LEU A 233 5.29 -14.93 5.84
C LEU A 233 6.34 -15.90 6.32
N ASP A 234 6.32 -17.17 5.91
CA ASP A 234 7.29 -18.18 6.38
C ASP A 234 7.29 -18.29 7.92
N ALA A 235 6.10 -18.37 8.52
CA ALA A 235 5.92 -18.49 9.98
C ALA A 235 4.82 -19.50 10.32
N ASP A 236 5.16 -20.53 11.09
CA ASP A 236 4.18 -21.41 11.72
C ASP A 236 3.51 -20.75 12.94
N LEU A 237 2.53 -21.42 13.55
CA LEU A 237 1.79 -20.88 14.70
C LEU A 237 2.70 -20.56 15.90
N ALA A 238 3.72 -21.38 16.16
CA ALA A 238 4.64 -21.16 17.28
C ALA A 238 5.44 -19.88 17.08
N GLN A 239 5.97 -19.71 15.87
CA GLN A 239 6.68 -18.52 15.41
C GLN A 239 5.77 -17.28 15.43
N GLY A 240 4.52 -17.42 14.99
CA GLY A 240 3.53 -16.34 15.04
C GLY A 240 3.22 -15.88 16.46
N LEU A 241 3.10 -16.80 17.41
CA LEU A 241 2.91 -16.49 18.83
C LEU A 241 4.09 -15.73 19.43
N VAL A 242 5.33 -16.13 19.11
CA VAL A 242 6.54 -15.42 19.57
C VAL A 242 6.57 -13.98 19.04
N ALA A 243 6.25 -13.77 17.76
CA ALA A 243 6.18 -12.44 17.18
C ALA A 243 5.06 -11.59 17.80
N ALA A 244 3.88 -12.16 17.99
CA ALA A 244 2.76 -11.49 18.66
C ALA A 244 3.14 -11.06 20.08
N GLU A 245 3.78 -11.93 20.86
CA GLU A 245 4.18 -11.61 22.23
C GLU A 245 5.25 -10.53 22.28
N ARG A 246 6.15 -10.50 21.29
CA ARG A 246 7.14 -9.44 21.12
C ARG A 246 6.47 -8.09 20.86
N VAL A 247 5.46 -8.04 19.99
CA VAL A 247 4.65 -6.83 19.75
C VAL A 247 3.93 -6.40 21.03
N ARG A 248 3.25 -7.33 21.70
CA ARG A 248 2.50 -7.05 22.94
C ARG A 248 3.40 -6.43 24.01
N THR A 249 4.55 -7.06 24.25
CA THR A 249 5.54 -6.62 25.23
C THR A 249 6.13 -5.25 24.85
N ALA A 250 6.45 -5.03 23.57
CA ALA A 250 6.98 -3.75 23.10
C ALA A 250 6.00 -2.59 23.31
N VAL A 251 4.69 -2.82 23.16
CA VAL A 251 3.66 -1.82 23.45
C VAL A 251 3.52 -1.60 24.97
N GLU A 252 3.40 -2.67 25.76
CA GLU A 252 3.24 -2.59 27.22
C GLU A 252 4.38 -1.84 27.91
N GLN A 253 5.62 -2.06 27.46
CA GLN A 253 6.81 -1.47 28.06
C GLN A 253 7.05 -0.01 27.63
N HIS A 254 6.38 0.47 26.59
CA HIS A 254 6.59 1.79 26.04
C HIS A 254 5.88 2.87 26.86
N ALA A 255 6.55 4.00 27.08
CA ALA A 255 5.97 5.19 27.71
C ALA A 255 5.53 6.16 26.60
N PHE A 256 4.22 6.25 26.37
CA PHE A 256 3.63 7.01 25.28
C PHE A 256 3.53 8.49 25.62
N THR A 257 3.84 9.36 24.66
CA THR A 257 3.90 10.81 24.89
C THR A 257 2.49 11.41 24.97
N VAL A 258 2.31 12.39 25.86
CA VAL A 258 1.08 13.20 25.93
C VAL A 258 1.30 14.53 25.23
N THR A 259 0.56 14.80 24.15
CA THR A 259 0.59 16.10 23.47
C THR A 259 -0.45 17.03 24.10
N ARG A 260 -0.01 17.98 24.94
CA ARG A 260 -0.86 19.03 25.51
C ARG A 260 -0.40 20.41 25.05
N GLN A 261 -1.34 21.26 24.63
CA GLN A 261 -1.04 22.63 24.17
C GLN A 261 -0.67 23.62 25.29
N GLN A 262 -0.89 23.30 26.58
CA GLN A 262 -0.75 24.28 27.66
C GLN A 262 -0.38 23.64 29.02
N SER A 263 0.84 23.13 29.18
CA SER A 263 1.34 22.88 30.55
C SER A 263 2.82 23.23 30.64
N ALA A 264 3.12 24.22 31.47
CA ALA A 264 4.44 24.77 31.75
C ALA A 264 5.32 23.81 32.58
N GLY A 265 5.35 22.51 32.25
CA GLY A 265 6.11 21.53 33.03
C GLY A 265 6.20 20.15 32.38
N GLY A 266 7.39 19.84 31.87
CA GLY A 266 7.89 18.48 31.61
C GLY A 266 7.21 17.67 30.50
N LEU A 267 7.93 16.65 30.02
CA LEU A 267 7.37 15.62 29.14
C LEU A 267 6.45 14.70 29.96
N GLN A 268 5.14 14.74 29.68
CA GLN A 268 4.18 13.82 30.29
C GLN A 268 4.04 12.55 29.46
N THR A 269 3.91 11.41 30.14
CA THR A 269 3.72 10.10 29.51
C THR A 269 2.56 9.32 30.10
N HIS A 270 2.04 8.37 29.34
CA HIS A 270 1.03 7.40 29.78
C HIS A 270 1.39 5.99 29.28
N ARG A 271 0.65 4.98 29.74
CA ARG A 271 0.83 3.57 29.34
C ARG A 271 -0.47 3.00 28.82
N ILE A 272 -0.36 2.15 27.80
CA ILE A 272 -1.44 1.38 27.21
C ILE A 272 -0.96 -0.07 27.02
N THR A 273 -1.91 -0.97 26.81
CA THR A 273 -1.62 -2.36 26.43
C THR A 273 -2.35 -2.70 25.14
N ILE A 274 -2.02 -3.84 24.55
CA ILE A 274 -2.63 -4.32 23.31
C ILE A 274 -3.04 -5.78 23.49
N SER A 275 -4.20 -6.14 22.98
CA SER A 275 -4.66 -7.53 22.90
C SER A 275 -4.43 -8.03 21.48
N ILE A 276 -4.03 -9.30 21.33
CA ILE A 276 -3.66 -9.88 20.03
C ILE A 276 -4.30 -11.26 19.84
N GLY A 277 -4.92 -11.47 18.68
CA GLY A 277 -5.40 -12.75 18.20
C GLY A 277 -4.53 -13.27 17.06
N VAL A 278 -4.25 -14.57 17.03
CA VAL A 278 -3.39 -15.22 16.02
C VAL A 278 -4.13 -16.38 15.35
N ALA A 279 -4.04 -16.46 14.03
CA ALA A 279 -4.45 -17.63 13.25
C ALA A 279 -3.36 -18.01 12.23
N SER A 280 -3.30 -19.27 11.84
CA SER A 280 -2.23 -19.88 11.06
C SER A 280 -2.73 -20.54 9.78
N PHE A 281 -2.10 -20.21 8.67
CA PHE A 281 -2.29 -20.87 7.39
C PHE A 281 -1.30 -22.03 7.23
N PRO A 282 -1.70 -23.17 6.63
CA PRO A 282 -3.06 -23.50 6.18
C PRO A 282 -3.89 -24.20 7.27
N ASP A 283 -3.33 -24.37 8.47
CA ASP A 283 -3.89 -25.25 9.49
C ASP A 283 -5.27 -24.77 9.97
N ASP A 284 -5.42 -23.49 10.29
CA ASP A 284 -6.68 -22.90 10.75
C ASP A 284 -7.69 -22.70 9.62
N ALA A 285 -7.25 -22.11 8.51
CA ALA A 285 -8.03 -21.91 7.30
C ALA A 285 -7.12 -21.72 6.07
N ARG A 286 -7.65 -22.04 4.87
CA ARG A 286 -6.97 -21.76 3.59
C ARG A 286 -7.45 -20.48 2.91
N ASP A 287 -8.67 -20.04 3.19
CA ASP A 287 -9.14 -18.74 2.70
C ASP A 287 -8.55 -17.63 3.58
N PRO A 288 -7.81 -16.66 3.00
CA PRO A 288 -7.29 -15.52 3.75
C PRO A 288 -8.36 -14.69 4.47
N ILE A 289 -9.59 -14.63 3.95
CA ILE A 289 -10.68 -13.89 4.61
C ILE A 289 -11.12 -14.62 5.88
N GLU A 290 -11.39 -15.93 5.76
CA GLU A 290 -11.69 -16.78 6.92
C GLU A 290 -10.56 -16.70 7.96
N LEU A 291 -9.30 -16.72 7.54
CA LEU A 291 -8.16 -16.65 8.47
C LEU A 291 -8.13 -15.37 9.30
N ILE A 292 -8.50 -14.22 8.73
CA ILE A 292 -8.66 -12.96 9.46
C ILE A 292 -9.79 -13.07 10.49
N GLU A 293 -10.94 -13.66 10.13
CA GLU A 293 -12.08 -13.85 11.04
C GLU A 293 -11.72 -14.76 12.23
N LEU A 294 -10.89 -15.78 11.99
CA LEU A 294 -10.39 -16.66 13.06
C LEU A 294 -9.41 -15.94 13.98
N ALA A 295 -8.53 -15.10 13.43
CA ALA A 295 -7.63 -14.26 14.21
C ALA A 295 -8.42 -13.22 15.04
N ASP A 296 -9.45 -12.59 14.48
CA ASP A 296 -10.35 -11.69 15.21
C ASP A 296 -11.12 -12.41 16.34
N THR A 297 -11.60 -13.62 16.07
CA THR A 297 -12.20 -14.47 17.10
C THR A 297 -11.23 -14.72 18.26
N ALA A 298 -9.95 -14.94 17.97
CA ALA A 298 -8.91 -15.10 18.98
C ALA A 298 -8.60 -13.78 19.72
N LEU A 299 -8.61 -12.65 19.03
CA LEU A 299 -8.47 -11.31 19.63
C LEU A 299 -9.61 -11.03 20.61
N TYR A 300 -10.84 -11.37 20.24
CA TYR A 300 -11.99 -11.27 21.13
C TYR A 300 -11.82 -12.11 22.40
N ARG A 301 -11.26 -13.33 22.29
CA ARG A 301 -10.90 -14.15 23.47
C ARG A 301 -9.82 -13.49 24.32
N ALA A 302 -8.81 -12.86 23.72
CA ALA A 302 -7.78 -12.12 24.44
C ALA A 302 -8.41 -10.98 25.27
N LYS A 303 -9.28 -10.18 24.64
CA LYS A 303 -10.01 -9.08 25.31
C LYS A 303 -10.89 -9.58 26.46
N ARG A 304 -11.61 -10.69 26.27
CA ARG A 304 -12.49 -11.26 27.31
C ARG A 304 -11.74 -11.93 28.47
N SER A 305 -10.55 -12.44 28.20
CA SER A 305 -9.79 -13.17 29.21
C SER A 305 -8.98 -12.25 30.13
N GLY A 306 -9.11 -10.93 29.97
CA GLY A 306 -8.44 -9.93 30.81
C GLY A 306 -7.52 -8.98 30.06
N ARG A 307 -7.58 -8.96 28.71
CA ARG A 307 -6.77 -8.07 27.85
C ARG A 307 -5.26 -8.31 28.00
N ASN A 308 -4.45 -7.45 27.38
CA ASN A 308 -2.99 -7.47 27.43
C ASN A 308 -2.40 -8.87 27.29
N ARG A 309 -2.80 -9.57 26.23
CA ARG A 309 -2.37 -10.96 25.99
C ARG A 309 -2.51 -11.35 24.54
N VAL A 310 -1.80 -12.41 24.19
CA VAL A 310 -1.93 -13.11 22.92
C VAL A 310 -2.83 -14.32 23.10
N CYS A 311 -3.73 -14.56 22.15
CA CYS A 311 -4.50 -15.80 22.05
C CYS A 311 -4.41 -16.33 20.62
N ALA A 312 -4.14 -17.62 20.46
CA ALA A 312 -4.29 -18.29 19.17
C ALA A 312 -5.73 -18.79 18.98
N TYR A 313 -6.17 -18.88 17.73
CA TYR A 313 -7.47 -19.44 17.38
C TYR A 313 -7.53 -20.93 17.77
N ARG A 314 -6.52 -21.70 17.36
CA ARG A 314 -6.27 -23.06 17.86
C ARG A 314 -5.21 -23.07 18.95
N PRO A 315 -5.31 -23.97 19.94
CA PRO A 315 -4.26 -24.14 20.93
C PRO A 315 -2.96 -24.59 20.26
N ALA A 316 -1.82 -23.99 20.67
CA ALA A 316 -0.52 -24.41 20.18
C ALA A 316 -0.22 -25.87 20.57
N PRO A 317 0.45 -26.65 19.72
CA PRO A 317 0.91 -27.99 20.10
C PRO A 317 1.89 -27.90 21.29
N ALA A 318 1.78 -28.86 22.22
CA ALA A 318 2.42 -28.84 23.55
C ALA A 318 3.97 -28.85 23.57
N THR A 319 4.63 -28.85 22.41
CA THR A 319 6.10 -29.01 22.27
C THR A 319 6.89 -27.71 22.16
N VAL A 320 6.26 -26.54 22.30
CA VAL A 320 6.95 -25.24 22.19
C VAL A 320 7.23 -24.69 23.58
N THR A 321 8.36 -25.11 24.18
CA THR A 321 8.81 -24.66 25.50
C THR A 321 10.15 -23.92 25.46
N ASP A 322 10.41 -23.12 24.43
CA ASP A 322 11.37 -22.02 24.56
C ASP A 322 11.10 -20.90 23.56
N GLY A 323 10.37 -19.87 24.00
CA GLY A 323 9.94 -18.72 23.21
C GLY A 323 11.02 -17.65 22.99
N THR A 324 12.29 -18.07 22.92
CA THR A 324 13.44 -17.16 22.81
C THR A 324 14.21 -17.27 21.49
N GLU A 325 13.92 -18.26 20.64
CA GLU A 325 14.58 -18.35 19.34
C GLU A 325 14.09 -17.23 18.40
N PRO A 326 15.02 -16.43 17.84
CA PRO A 326 14.67 -15.44 16.83
C PRO A 326 14.06 -16.14 15.62
N LEU A 327 13.01 -15.54 15.06
CA LEU A 327 12.45 -16.00 13.78
C LEU A 327 13.59 -16.12 12.77
N PRO A 328 13.72 -17.26 12.07
CA PRO A 328 14.73 -17.39 11.03
C PRO A 328 14.54 -16.26 10.00
N PRO A 329 15.63 -15.75 9.40
CA PRO A 329 15.51 -14.81 8.30
C PRO A 329 14.66 -15.45 7.18
N ARG A 330 13.98 -14.60 6.42
CA ARG A 330 13.20 -15.05 5.25
C ARG A 330 14.10 -15.91 4.35
N ARG A 331 13.56 -17.01 3.84
CA ARG A 331 14.25 -17.79 2.80
C ARG A 331 14.13 -17.01 1.49
N GLU A 332 15.26 -16.66 0.89
CA GLU A 332 15.37 -15.96 -0.40
C GLU A 332 14.59 -16.64 -1.54
#